data_AF-A0A0U3E3N7-F1
#
_entry.id   AF-A0A0U3E3N7-F1
#
_cell.length_a   1.000
_cell.length_b   1.000
_cell.length_c   1.000
_cell.angle_alpha   90.00
_cell.angle_beta   90.00
_cell.angle_gamma   90.00
#
_symmetry.space_group_name_H-M   'P 1'
#
loop_
_entity.id
_entity.type
_entity.pdbx_description
1 polymer ?
#
loop_
_entity_poly.entity_id
_entity_poly.type
_entity_poly.pdbx_seq_one_letter_code
_entity_poly.pdbx_strand_id
1 'polypeptide(L)'
;MVREKGAVARSITHRHPGDFRESKRKSQTPRSGGRTAMLRSNWRGCECSETLRRSRSGRVHKDGFPHYSAATQCMTMNQYTVDLRIEGEALSPEQVTLDLGLQPSVVRRKGDRRGPTVLAKSMWAFSGREIRRDCPSIEEGLQRLLEEVAPLRPIMEPYFQTCSVYWWCGSFQSEFGRTMTFSAQLFELLAAFGAPVHLSSYFSEDAGARPPATRSTF
;
A
#
# COMPACT_ATOMS: atom_id res chain seq x y z
N MET A 1 60.27 11.93 9.25
CA MET A 1 60.97 10.64 9.16
C MET A 1 60.66 9.84 10.42
N VAL A 2 59.49 9.18 10.50
CA VAL A 2 59.19 8.14 11.50
C VAL A 2 58.25 7.15 10.81
N ARG A 3 58.71 5.90 10.72
CA ARG A 3 57.99 4.72 10.24
C ARG A 3 57.08 4.24 11.36
N GLU A 4 55.90 3.71 11.03
CA GLU A 4 55.44 2.49 11.69
C GLU A 4 54.55 1.66 10.76
N LYS A 5 55.01 0.43 10.54
CA LYS A 5 54.34 -0.64 9.79
C LYS A 5 53.74 -1.57 10.84
N GLY A 6 52.44 -1.84 10.76
CA GLY A 6 51.78 -2.85 11.57
C GLY A 6 50.94 -3.77 10.70
N ALA A 7 51.56 -4.82 10.16
CA ALA A 7 50.86 -5.91 9.50
C ALA A 7 50.34 -6.90 10.55
N VAL A 8 49.05 -7.23 10.50
CA VAL A 8 48.48 -8.33 11.28
C VAL A 8 47.99 -9.39 10.30
N ALA A 9 48.79 -10.44 10.15
CA ALA A 9 48.38 -11.68 9.52
C ALA A 9 47.41 -12.42 10.46
N ARG A 10 46.27 -12.87 9.93
CA ARG A 10 45.42 -13.87 10.61
C ARG A 10 45.32 -15.11 9.74
N SER A 11 45.78 -16.21 10.31
CA SER A 11 45.87 -17.53 9.72
C SER A 11 44.51 -18.11 9.35
N ILE A 12 44.52 -18.74 8.18
CA ILE A 12 43.52 -19.64 7.64
C ILE A 12 43.46 -20.90 8.51
N THR A 13 42.26 -21.29 8.95
CA THR A 13 42.00 -22.65 9.41
C THR A 13 41.05 -23.32 8.42
N HIS A 14 41.58 -24.28 7.68
CA HIS A 14 40.81 -25.22 6.86
C HIS A 14 39.91 -26.05 7.77
N ARG A 15 38.59 -26.00 7.56
CA ARG A 15 37.65 -26.98 8.11
C ARG A 15 37.42 -28.07 7.07
N HIS A 16 37.64 -29.31 7.52
CA HIS A 16 37.35 -30.54 6.80
C HIS A 16 35.82 -30.73 6.63
N PRO A 17 35.33 -31.19 5.47
CA PRO A 17 33.95 -31.62 5.29
C PRO A 17 33.75 -33.00 5.92
N GLY A 18 32.91 -33.07 6.95
CA GLY A 18 32.43 -34.32 7.55
C GLY A 18 31.10 -34.73 6.95
N ASP A 19 31.02 -36.00 6.56
CA ASP A 19 29.87 -36.69 5.97
C ASP A 19 28.54 -36.44 6.69
N PHE A 20 27.60 -35.80 5.99
CA PHE A 20 26.21 -35.71 6.43
C PHE A 20 25.41 -36.87 5.86
N ARG A 21 25.14 -37.87 6.71
CA ARG A 21 24.34 -39.07 6.42
C ARG A 21 22.88 -38.68 6.14
N GLU A 22 22.45 -38.91 4.91
CA GLU A 22 21.10 -38.71 4.41
C GLU A 22 20.11 -39.72 5.06
N SER A 23 19.33 -39.26 6.04
CA SER A 23 18.21 -40.02 6.60
C SER A 23 16.94 -39.75 5.81
N LYS A 24 16.60 -40.65 4.88
CA LYS A 24 15.30 -40.69 4.19
C LYS A 24 14.18 -40.98 5.20
N ARG A 25 13.54 -39.94 5.74
CA ARG A 25 12.20 -40.05 6.33
C ARG A 25 11.15 -39.80 5.25
N LYS A 26 10.44 -40.86 4.88
CA LYS A 26 9.20 -40.80 4.11
C LYS A 26 8.11 -40.18 4.99
N SER A 27 7.78 -38.91 4.76
CA SER A 27 6.62 -38.26 5.37
C SER A 27 5.41 -38.46 4.45
N GLN A 28 4.43 -39.22 4.94
CA GLN A 28 3.09 -39.30 4.38
C GLN A 28 2.43 -37.92 4.42
N THR A 29 1.86 -37.49 3.30
CA THR A 29 1.02 -36.30 3.21
C THR A 29 -0.44 -36.65 3.52
N PRO A 30 -1.08 -36.04 4.53
CA PRO A 30 -2.52 -36.06 4.65
C PRO A 30 -3.12 -35.02 3.68
N ARG A 31 -3.97 -35.51 2.76
CA ARG A 31 -4.91 -34.71 1.99
C ARG A 31 -5.88 -34.03 2.97
N SER A 32 -5.79 -32.71 3.13
CA SER A 32 -6.87 -31.91 3.69
C SER A 32 -7.40 -30.95 2.63
N GLY A 33 -8.59 -31.29 2.12
CA GLY A 33 -9.40 -30.39 1.30
C GLY A 33 -10.04 -29.35 2.20
N GLY A 34 -9.46 -28.15 2.26
CA GLY A 34 -10.08 -26.98 2.85
C GLY A 34 -10.53 -26.03 1.74
N ARG A 35 -11.84 -25.99 1.45
CA ARG A 35 -12.43 -24.92 0.64
C ARG A 35 -12.35 -23.61 1.43
N THR A 36 -11.31 -22.82 1.19
CA THR A 36 -11.22 -21.46 1.71
C THR A 36 -12.15 -20.57 0.89
N ALA A 37 -13.22 -20.10 1.54
CA ALA A 37 -14.12 -19.09 0.98
C ALA A 37 -13.32 -17.83 0.62
N MET A 38 -13.35 -17.46 -0.66
CA MET A 38 -12.80 -16.18 -1.12
C MET A 38 -13.65 -15.04 -0.56
N LEU A 39 -13.14 -14.36 0.46
CA LEU A 39 -13.58 -13.01 0.82
C LEU A 39 -13.23 -12.07 -0.33
N ARG A 40 -14.20 -11.83 -1.20
CA ARG A 40 -14.15 -10.73 -2.17
C ARG A 40 -14.22 -9.43 -1.40
N SER A 41 -13.10 -8.75 -1.21
CA SER A 41 -13.08 -7.34 -0.80
C SER A 41 -13.63 -6.50 -1.94
N ASN A 42 -14.95 -6.35 -1.92
CA ASN A 42 -15.72 -5.48 -2.80
C ASN A 42 -15.32 -4.04 -2.48
N TRP A 43 -14.50 -3.45 -3.34
CA TRP A 43 -14.36 -2.00 -3.44
C TRP A 43 -15.63 -1.47 -4.09
N ARG A 44 -16.70 -1.26 -3.29
CA ARG A 44 -17.84 -0.45 -3.69
C ARG A 44 -17.69 0.92 -3.06
N GLY A 45 -17.91 1.93 -3.90
CA GLY A 45 -17.62 3.33 -3.64
C GLY A 45 -18.41 3.91 -2.48
N CYS A 46 -17.99 5.11 -2.10
CA CYS A 46 -18.59 5.98 -1.12
C CYS A 46 -20.12 6.09 -1.33
N GLU A 47 -20.90 5.40 -0.50
CA GLU A 47 -22.26 5.87 -0.20
C GLU A 47 -22.10 7.01 0.79
N CYS A 48 -22.01 8.22 0.26
CA CYS A 48 -22.17 9.44 1.03
C CYS A 48 -23.62 9.46 1.52
N SER A 49 -23.83 9.12 2.79
CA SER A 49 -25.15 9.11 3.42
C SER A 49 -25.68 10.54 3.55
N GLU A 50 -26.33 11.00 2.49
CA GLU A 50 -27.06 12.26 2.40
C GLU A 50 -28.33 12.15 3.26
N THR A 51 -28.24 12.59 4.52
CA THR A 51 -29.40 12.72 5.41
C THR A 51 -30.18 13.99 5.02
N LEU A 52 -30.87 13.93 3.88
CA LEU A 52 -31.76 14.98 3.43
C LEU A 52 -33.07 14.93 4.24
N ARG A 53 -33.13 15.73 5.31
CA ARG A 53 -34.38 16.06 6.01
C ARG A 53 -35.33 16.77 5.04
N ARG A 54 -36.39 16.05 4.63
CA ARG A 54 -37.58 16.62 4.01
C ARG A 54 -38.29 17.56 5.00
N SER A 55 -38.21 18.87 4.78
CA SER A 55 -39.21 19.82 5.26
C SER A 55 -40.05 20.30 4.09
N ARG A 56 -41.34 19.95 4.13
CA ARG A 56 -42.35 20.32 3.14
C ARG A 56 -42.81 21.77 3.34
N SER A 57 -43.07 22.41 2.20
CA SER A 57 -44.20 23.30 1.90
C SER A 57 -44.20 24.72 2.48
N GLY A 58 -43.91 25.69 1.62
CA GLY A 58 -44.26 27.08 1.85
C GLY A 58 -44.01 28.02 0.66
N ARG A 59 -45.00 28.09 -0.25
CA ARG A 59 -45.45 29.29 -0.98
C ARG A 59 -44.54 29.88 -2.08
N VAL A 60 -45.17 30.01 -3.26
CA VAL A 60 -44.65 30.50 -4.54
C VAL A 60 -44.45 32.02 -4.50
N HIS A 61 -43.23 32.48 -4.78
CA HIS A 61 -42.96 33.84 -5.26
C HIS A 61 -42.38 33.73 -6.68
N LYS A 62 -43.12 34.28 -7.64
CA LYS A 62 -42.64 34.57 -9.00
C LYS A 62 -41.92 35.91 -8.91
N ASP A 63 -40.60 35.92 -8.89
CA ASP A 63 -39.79 37.04 -9.39
C ASP A 63 -38.43 36.48 -9.80
N GLY A 64 -38.06 36.74 -11.05
CA GLY A 64 -36.96 36.11 -11.75
C GLY A 64 -35.61 36.64 -11.31
N PHE A 65 -34.87 35.82 -10.58
CA PHE A 65 -33.42 35.89 -10.49
C PHE A 65 -32.86 34.58 -11.06
N PRO A 66 -31.75 34.62 -11.83
CA PRO A 66 -31.07 33.40 -12.22
C PRO A 66 -30.66 32.69 -10.93
N HIS A 67 -31.37 31.60 -10.63
CA HIS A 67 -30.95 30.61 -9.66
C HIS A 67 -29.57 30.13 -10.10
N TYR A 68 -28.52 30.72 -9.55
CA TYR A 68 -27.24 30.05 -9.44
C TYR A 68 -27.53 28.83 -8.57
N SER A 69 -27.78 27.71 -9.24
CA SER A 69 -27.93 26.42 -8.62
C SER A 69 -26.69 26.21 -7.75
N ALA A 70 -26.87 26.34 -6.44
CA ALA A 70 -25.99 25.81 -5.42
C ALA A 70 -26.05 24.26 -5.47
N ALA A 71 -25.88 23.71 -6.68
CA ALA A 71 -25.49 22.33 -6.88
C ALA A 71 -24.07 22.26 -6.35
N THR A 72 -24.02 22.08 -5.04
CA THR A 72 -23.05 21.31 -4.29
C THR A 72 -21.82 21.03 -5.14
N GLN A 73 -20.87 21.96 -5.05
CA GLN A 73 -19.48 21.68 -5.31
C GLN A 73 -19.13 20.53 -4.38
N CYS A 74 -19.34 19.31 -4.87
CA CYS A 74 -18.94 18.08 -4.20
C CYS A 74 -17.43 18.17 -4.19
N MET A 75 -16.88 18.76 -3.12
CA MET A 75 -15.45 19.00 -2.99
C MET A 75 -14.78 17.66 -3.25
N THR A 76 -14.07 17.57 -4.37
CA THR A 76 -13.32 16.37 -4.75
C THR A 76 -12.26 16.19 -3.68
N MET A 77 -12.61 15.46 -2.62
CA MET A 77 -11.68 15.20 -1.52
C MET A 77 -10.58 14.34 -2.10
N ASN A 78 -9.38 14.90 -2.16
CA ASN A 78 -8.22 14.13 -2.59
C ASN A 78 -8.03 12.97 -1.65
N GLN A 79 -7.91 11.79 -2.23
CA GLN A 79 -7.70 10.58 -1.47
C GLN A 79 -6.21 10.24 -1.52
N TYR A 80 -5.63 10.04 -0.36
CA TYR A 80 -4.26 9.56 -0.22
C TYR A 80 -4.27 8.17 0.38
N THR A 81 -3.33 7.35 -0.06
CA THR A 81 -3.12 6.00 0.47
C THR A 81 -1.64 5.80 0.71
N VAL A 82 -1.28 5.29 1.88
CA VAL A 82 0.10 5.03 2.27
C VAL A 82 0.18 3.60 2.81
N ASP A 83 1.10 2.82 2.27
CA ASP A 83 1.34 1.44 2.69
C ASP A 83 2.85 1.19 2.86
N LEU A 84 3.21 0.35 3.83
CA LEU A 84 4.47 -0.37 3.82
C LEU A 84 4.23 -1.68 3.07
N ARG A 85 5.04 -1.97 2.06
CA ARG A 85 4.91 -3.18 1.25
C ARG A 85 6.15 -4.04 1.34
N ILE A 86 5.93 -5.34 1.40
CA ILE A 86 6.95 -6.38 1.29
C ILE A 86 6.56 -7.26 0.09
N GLU A 87 7.47 -7.41 -0.86
CA GLU A 87 7.24 -8.16 -2.09
C GLU A 87 8.40 -9.11 -2.38
N GLY A 88 8.10 -10.35 -2.72
CA GLY A 88 9.13 -11.35 -2.99
C GLY A 88 8.59 -12.61 -3.66
N GLU A 89 9.45 -13.36 -4.36
CA GLU A 89 9.08 -14.61 -5.01
C GLU A 89 8.82 -15.75 -4.02
N ALA A 90 9.62 -15.80 -2.96
CA ALA A 90 9.52 -16.78 -1.87
C ALA A 90 8.80 -16.22 -0.63
N LEU A 91 8.21 -15.04 -0.73
CA LEU A 91 7.52 -14.39 0.39
C LEU A 91 6.27 -15.19 0.79
N SER A 92 6.17 -15.50 2.08
CA SER A 92 4.96 -16.05 2.71
C SER A 92 4.23 -14.94 3.49
N PRO A 93 3.10 -14.41 2.98
CA PRO A 93 2.36 -13.35 3.67
C PRO A 93 1.88 -13.74 5.07
N GLU A 94 1.61 -15.04 5.29
CA GLU A 94 1.23 -15.56 6.61
C GLU A 94 2.38 -15.44 7.60
N GLN A 95 3.60 -15.78 7.17
CA GLN A 95 4.78 -15.69 8.02
C GLN A 95 5.06 -14.22 8.39
N VAL A 96 4.96 -13.30 7.43
CA VAL A 96 5.09 -11.86 7.70
C VAL A 96 4.08 -11.40 8.75
N THR A 97 2.82 -11.84 8.61
CA THR A 97 1.75 -11.50 9.56
C THR A 97 2.06 -12.02 10.97
N LEU A 98 2.55 -13.26 11.07
CA LEU A 98 2.92 -13.87 12.35
C LEU A 98 4.13 -13.18 12.99
N ASP A 99 5.18 -12.91 12.22
CA ASP A 99 6.42 -12.31 12.72
C ASP A 99 6.21 -10.88 13.19
N LEU A 100 5.43 -10.10 12.44
CA LEU A 100 5.22 -8.68 12.75
C LEU A 100 4.05 -8.45 13.73
N GLY A 101 3.16 -9.44 13.90
CA GLY A 101 1.93 -9.26 14.69
C GLY A 101 1.01 -8.17 14.12
N LEU A 102 1.11 -7.90 12.82
CA LEU A 102 0.35 -6.86 12.11
C LEU A 102 -0.64 -7.50 11.15
N GLN A 103 -1.89 -7.01 11.15
CA GLN A 103 -2.90 -7.45 10.19
C GLN A 103 -2.70 -6.73 8.85
N PRO A 104 -2.43 -7.44 7.73
CA PRO A 104 -2.25 -6.79 6.44
C PRO A 104 -3.51 -6.08 5.96
N SER A 105 -3.31 -4.96 5.26
CA SER A 105 -4.36 -4.28 4.49
C SER A 105 -4.59 -4.95 3.13
N VAL A 106 -3.52 -5.44 2.49
CA VAL A 106 -3.57 -6.14 1.22
C VAL A 106 -2.63 -7.34 1.25
N VAL A 107 -3.12 -8.48 0.76
CA VAL A 107 -2.32 -9.67 0.49
C VAL A 107 -2.53 -10.08 -0.95
N ARG A 108 -1.44 -10.40 -1.65
CA ARG A 108 -1.44 -11.04 -2.97
C ARG A 108 -0.49 -12.21 -2.95
N ARG A 109 -0.86 -13.31 -3.60
CA ARG A 109 -0.03 -14.50 -3.68
C ARG A 109 0.52 -14.67 -5.09
N LYS A 110 1.75 -15.18 -5.16
CA LYS A 110 2.30 -15.70 -6.43
C LYS A 110 1.32 -16.69 -7.04
N GLY A 111 1.04 -16.53 -8.34
CA GLY A 111 0.06 -17.35 -9.06
C GLY A 111 -1.36 -16.78 -9.07
N ASP A 112 -1.69 -15.76 -8.26
CA ASP A 112 -2.97 -15.07 -8.36
C ASP A 112 -3.13 -14.40 -9.73
N ARG A 113 -4.36 -14.39 -10.25
CA ARG A 113 -4.69 -13.72 -11.52
C ARG A 113 -5.07 -12.26 -11.28
N ARG A 114 -4.48 -11.35 -12.06
CA ARG A 114 -4.83 -9.93 -12.14
C ARG A 114 -5.13 -9.56 -13.60
N GLY A 115 -6.39 -9.66 -13.99
CA GLY A 115 -6.79 -9.50 -15.38
C GLY A 115 -6.16 -10.61 -16.25
N PRO A 116 -5.47 -10.27 -17.37
CA PRO A 116 -4.81 -11.25 -18.22
C PRO A 116 -3.47 -11.75 -17.66
N THR A 117 -2.93 -11.13 -16.61
CA THR A 117 -1.59 -11.42 -16.09
C THR A 117 -1.66 -12.28 -14.83
N VAL A 118 -0.70 -13.20 -14.67
CA VAL A 118 -0.48 -13.97 -13.43
C VAL A 118 0.61 -13.28 -12.63
N LEU A 119 0.39 -13.09 -11.33
CA LEU A 119 1.39 -12.45 -10.46
C LEU A 119 2.60 -13.35 -10.26
N ALA A 120 3.79 -12.84 -10.60
CA ALA A 120 5.05 -13.57 -10.44
C ALA A 120 5.56 -13.62 -9.00
N LYS A 121 5.10 -12.69 -8.15
CA LYS A 121 5.56 -12.50 -6.76
C LYS A 121 4.38 -12.41 -5.81
N SER A 122 4.60 -12.81 -4.56
CA SER A 122 3.68 -12.54 -3.45
C SER A 122 3.95 -11.15 -2.90
N MET A 123 2.90 -10.51 -2.36
CA MET A 123 2.96 -9.18 -1.77
C MET A 123 2.16 -9.16 -0.47
N TRP A 124 2.74 -8.56 0.56
CA TRP A 124 2.10 -8.22 1.81
C TRP A 124 2.17 -6.70 1.98
N ALA A 125 1.06 -6.06 2.35
CA ALA A 125 1.01 -4.62 2.56
C ALA A 125 0.31 -4.30 3.89
N PHE A 126 0.77 -3.24 4.53
CA PHE A 126 0.20 -2.71 5.76
C PHE A 126 0.03 -1.20 5.67
N SER A 127 -1.17 -0.73 5.93
CA SER A 127 -1.54 0.68 5.86
C SER A 127 -1.74 1.28 7.25
N GLY A 128 -1.31 0.65 8.34
CA GLY A 128 -1.61 1.13 9.70
C GLY A 128 -2.99 0.69 10.20
N ARG A 129 -3.18 0.69 11.52
CA ARG A 129 -4.46 0.27 12.13
C ARG A 129 -5.56 1.31 11.94
N GLU A 130 -5.19 2.59 11.98
CA GLU A 130 -6.11 3.73 12.03
C GLU A 130 -6.12 4.55 10.72
N ILE A 131 -5.25 4.27 9.76
CA ILE A 131 -5.17 5.03 8.49
C ILE A 131 -6.22 4.52 7.48
N ARG A 132 -7.44 4.29 7.97
CA ARG A 132 -8.57 3.88 7.14
C ARG A 132 -9.31 5.13 6.65
N ARG A 133 -8.84 5.63 5.50
CA ARG A 133 -9.53 6.51 4.52
C ARG A 133 -9.45 8.02 4.70
N ASP A 134 -9.09 8.55 5.87
CA ASP A 134 -9.14 10.00 6.13
C ASP A 134 -7.77 10.58 6.48
N CYS A 135 -6.73 10.18 5.77
CA CYS A 135 -5.43 10.80 5.95
C CYS A 135 -5.39 12.14 5.18
N PRO A 136 -5.23 13.28 5.85
CA PRO A 136 -5.32 14.59 5.19
C PRO A 136 -4.10 14.89 4.31
N SER A 137 -2.97 14.19 4.53
CA SER A 137 -1.77 14.29 3.71
C SER A 137 -0.96 12.98 3.69
N ILE A 138 -0.17 12.74 2.64
CA ILE A 138 0.73 11.59 2.58
C ILE A 138 1.77 11.63 3.69
N GLU A 139 2.28 12.83 4.02
CA GLU A 139 3.27 13.03 5.08
C GLU A 139 2.75 12.55 6.44
N GLU A 140 1.55 12.95 6.83
CA GLU A 140 0.94 12.50 8.08
C GLU A 140 0.68 10.98 8.08
N GLY A 141 0.28 10.43 6.94
CA GLY A 141 0.08 8.98 6.79
C GLY A 141 1.38 8.20 6.95
N LEU A 142 2.48 8.70 6.38
CA LEU A 142 3.80 8.11 6.53
C LEU A 142 4.31 8.21 7.97
N GLN A 143 4.14 9.36 8.63
CA GLN A 143 4.56 9.54 10.03
C GLN A 143 3.85 8.54 10.95
N ARG A 144 2.52 8.47 10.90
CA ARG A 144 1.74 7.52 11.70
C ARG A 144 2.14 6.07 11.42
N LEU A 145 2.32 5.72 10.15
CA LEU A 145 2.71 4.38 9.78
C LEU A 145 4.11 4.04 10.31
N LEU A 146 5.05 4.98 10.23
CA LEU A 146 6.41 4.83 10.74
C LEU A 146 6.42 4.62 12.25
N GLU A 147 5.61 5.36 13.01
CA GLU A 147 5.47 5.17 14.46
C GLU A 147 5.06 3.73 14.83
N GLU A 148 4.17 3.12 14.04
CA GLU A 148 3.74 1.73 14.25
C GLU A 148 4.84 0.71 13.89
N VAL A 149 5.55 0.91 12.78
CA VAL A 149 6.47 -0.11 12.23
C VAL A 149 7.94 0.07 12.64
N ALA A 150 8.36 1.27 13.05
CA ALA A 150 9.74 1.53 13.46
C ALA A 150 10.22 0.61 14.58
N PRO A 151 9.43 0.31 15.64
CA PRO A 151 9.81 -0.65 16.67
C PRO A 151 10.02 -2.07 16.14
N LEU A 152 9.41 -2.42 15.02
CA LEU A 152 9.47 -3.75 14.41
C LEU A 152 10.65 -3.90 13.42
N ARG A 153 11.42 -2.83 13.18
CA ARG A 153 12.55 -2.84 12.24
C ARG A 153 13.53 -3.99 12.47
N PRO A 154 13.96 -4.34 13.70
CA PRO A 154 14.86 -5.47 13.91
C PRO A 154 14.28 -6.82 13.47
N ILE A 155 12.95 -6.99 13.58
CA ILE A 155 12.24 -8.20 13.13
C ILE A 155 12.14 -8.21 11.59
N MET A 156 12.09 -7.04 10.96
CA MET A 156 12.00 -6.88 9.51
C MET A 156 13.33 -7.11 8.77
N GLU A 157 14.47 -7.11 9.47
CA GLU A 157 15.82 -7.23 8.87
C GLU A 157 15.97 -8.40 7.87
N PRO A 158 15.49 -9.63 8.15
CA PRO A 158 15.58 -10.73 7.18
C PRO A 158 14.80 -10.46 5.88
N TYR A 159 13.71 -9.69 5.96
CA TYR A 159 12.92 -9.33 4.79
C TYR A 159 13.62 -8.28 3.93
N PHE A 160 14.37 -7.34 4.51
CA PHE A 160 15.19 -6.40 3.74
C PHE A 160 16.27 -7.09 2.89
N GLN A 161 16.76 -8.25 3.34
CA GLN A 161 17.82 -8.99 2.64
C GLN A 161 17.29 -9.88 1.51
N THR A 162 16.05 -10.35 1.63
CA THR A 162 15.50 -11.40 0.75
C THR A 162 14.32 -10.91 -0.10
N CYS A 163 13.70 -9.81 0.28
CA CYS A 163 12.50 -9.26 -0.33
C CYS A 163 12.70 -7.78 -0.66
N SER A 164 11.81 -7.24 -1.50
CA SER A 164 11.70 -5.80 -1.72
C SER A 164 10.77 -5.22 -0.66
N VAL A 165 11.32 -4.44 0.27
CA VAL A 165 10.57 -3.69 1.29
C VAL A 165 10.55 -2.23 0.87
N TYR A 166 9.38 -1.60 0.75
CA TYR A 166 9.26 -0.21 0.29
C TYR A 166 8.01 0.49 0.81
N TRP A 167 8.07 1.80 0.92
CA TRP A 167 6.91 2.65 1.17
C TRP A 167 6.20 2.92 -0.16
N TRP A 168 4.89 2.69 -0.22
CA TRP A 168 4.06 3.01 -1.37
C TRP A 168 3.08 4.11 -1.00
N CYS A 169 3.10 5.21 -1.76
CA CYS A 169 2.22 6.36 -1.57
C CYS A 169 1.43 6.61 -2.85
N GLY A 170 0.12 6.44 -2.78
CA GLY A 170 -0.83 6.77 -3.84
C GLY A 170 -1.49 8.12 -3.59
N SER A 171 -1.50 8.98 -4.61
CA SER A 171 -2.30 10.21 -4.64
C SER A 171 -3.35 10.09 -5.74
N PHE A 172 -4.63 10.23 -5.36
CA PHE A 172 -5.75 10.23 -6.28
C PHE A 172 -6.29 11.66 -6.38
N GLN A 173 -6.03 12.31 -7.52
CA GLN A 173 -6.33 13.73 -7.74
C GLN A 173 -7.34 13.89 -8.87
N SER A 174 -8.29 14.81 -8.69
CA SER A 174 -9.20 15.29 -9.75
C SER A 174 -8.61 16.45 -10.56
N GLU A 175 -7.66 17.19 -9.97
CA GLU A 175 -7.06 18.39 -10.55
C GLU A 175 -5.57 18.21 -10.80
N PHE A 176 -5.10 18.71 -11.94
CA PHE A 176 -3.69 18.75 -12.29
C PHE A 176 -2.98 19.92 -11.59
N GLY A 177 -1.73 19.71 -11.17
CA GLY A 177 -0.88 20.80 -10.64
C GLY A 177 -0.74 20.85 -9.12
N ARG A 178 -1.32 19.91 -8.37
CA ARG A 178 -1.03 19.79 -6.94
C ARG A 178 0.30 19.09 -6.71
N THR A 179 1.23 19.80 -6.10
CA THR A 179 2.52 19.24 -5.67
C THR A 179 2.37 18.54 -4.33
N MET A 180 3.04 17.39 -4.19
CA MET A 180 3.21 16.73 -2.89
C MET A 180 4.43 17.35 -2.22
N THR A 181 4.25 17.90 -1.03
CA THR A 181 5.34 18.42 -0.21
C THR A 181 5.62 17.47 0.94
N PHE A 182 6.89 17.32 1.30
CA PHE A 182 7.35 16.51 2.42
C PHE A 182 8.38 17.32 3.21
N SER A 183 8.35 17.22 4.54
CA SER A 183 9.42 17.80 5.36
C SER A 183 10.75 17.03 5.20
N ALA A 184 11.86 17.73 5.41
CA ALA A 184 13.18 17.11 5.47
C ALA A 184 13.27 16.09 6.62
N GLN A 185 12.65 16.40 7.76
CA GLN A 185 12.61 15.53 8.93
C GLN A 185 11.97 14.17 8.62
N LEU A 186 10.88 14.15 7.86
CA LEU A 186 10.25 12.90 7.43
C LEU A 186 11.21 12.06 6.58
N PHE A 187 11.93 12.67 5.63
CA PHE A 187 12.88 11.93 4.81
C PHE A 187 14.05 11.36 5.60
N GLU A 188 14.55 12.07 6.61
CA GLU A 188 15.57 11.53 7.51
C GLU A 188 15.07 10.29 8.25
N LEU A 189 13.84 10.32 8.74
CA LEU A 189 13.22 9.18 9.41
C LEU A 189 13.00 7.98 8.46
N LEU A 190 12.52 8.22 7.24
CA LEU A 190 12.33 7.18 6.23
C LEU A 190 13.67 6.57 5.78
N ALA A 191 14.70 7.41 5.63
CA ALA A 191 16.06 6.97 5.31
C ALA A 191 16.67 6.14 6.43
N ALA A 192 16.48 6.55 7.69
CA ALA A 192 16.92 5.78 8.86
C ALA A 192 16.22 4.42 8.97
N PHE A 193 14.95 4.35 8.55
CA PHE A 193 14.23 3.08 8.47
C PHE A 193 14.84 2.13 7.42
N GLY A 194 15.30 2.68 6.28
CA GLY A 194 16.06 1.94 5.26
C GLY A 194 15.22 1.36 4.12
N ALA A 195 13.98 1.81 3.95
CA ALA A 195 13.12 1.40 2.84
C ALA A 195 12.92 2.55 1.83
N PRO A 196 13.02 2.31 0.51
CA PRO A 196 12.78 3.32 -0.51
C PRO A 196 11.31 3.76 -0.54
N VAL A 197 11.07 4.98 -1.05
CA VAL A 197 9.73 5.56 -1.19
C VAL A 197 9.30 5.54 -2.65
N HIS A 198 8.13 4.97 -2.93
CA HIS A 198 7.49 4.93 -4.23
C HIS A 198 6.27 5.84 -4.24
N LEU A 199 6.30 6.88 -5.07
CA LEU A 199 5.19 7.80 -5.27
C LEU A 199 4.42 7.42 -6.53
N SER A 200 3.10 7.37 -6.45
CA SER A 200 2.22 7.09 -7.58
C SER A 200 1.08 8.11 -7.60
N SER A 201 0.97 8.85 -8.70
CA SER A 201 -0.13 9.79 -8.92
C SER A 201 -1.13 9.19 -9.91
N TYR A 202 -2.39 9.15 -9.51
CA TYR A 202 -3.51 8.69 -10.29
C TYR A 202 -4.44 9.87 -10.55
N PHE A 203 -4.71 10.11 -11.83
CA PHE A 203 -5.71 11.06 -12.26
C PHE A 203 -6.94 10.26 -12.68
N SER A 204 -8.03 10.45 -11.95
CA SER A 204 -9.35 10.09 -12.47
C SER A 204 -9.80 11.28 -13.30
N GLU A 205 -9.85 11.12 -14.62
CA GLU A 205 -10.79 11.91 -15.40
C GLU A 205 -12.15 11.55 -14.83
N ASP A 206 -12.66 12.41 -13.96
CA ASP A 206 -14.03 12.32 -13.51
C ASP A 206 -14.87 12.12 -14.76
N ALA A 207 -15.73 11.11 -14.75
CA ALA A 207 -16.48 10.62 -15.90
C ALA A 207 -17.46 11.70 -16.37
N GLY A 208 -16.92 12.80 -16.88
CA GLY A 208 -17.61 13.85 -17.60
C GLY A 208 -18.36 13.09 -18.67
N ALA A 209 -19.67 13.02 -18.43
CA ALA A 209 -20.64 12.32 -19.25
C ALA A 209 -20.17 12.45 -20.69
N ARG A 210 -19.69 11.33 -21.25
CA ARG A 210 -19.34 11.29 -22.67
C ARG A 210 -20.57 11.89 -23.34
N PRO A 211 -20.48 13.06 -24.00
CA PRO A 211 -21.66 13.68 -24.57
C PRO A 211 -22.31 12.60 -25.44
N PRO A 212 -23.64 12.40 -25.34
CA PRO A 212 -24.31 11.34 -26.09
C PRO A 212 -23.85 11.48 -27.53
N ALA A 213 -23.28 10.39 -28.07
CA ALA A 213 -22.66 10.41 -29.39
C ALA A 213 -23.64 11.07 -30.37
N THR A 214 -23.32 12.28 -30.81
CA THR A 214 -24.11 12.97 -31.81
C THR A 214 -23.99 12.13 -33.08
N ARG A 215 -25.07 11.42 -33.40
CA ARG A 215 -25.19 10.66 -34.64
C ARG A 215 -25.02 11.66 -35.78
N SER A 216 -23.84 11.66 -36.38
CA SER A 216 -23.58 12.41 -37.60
C SER A 216 -24.39 11.75 -38.71
N THR A 217 -25.52 12.33 -39.07
CA THR A 217 -26.26 12.00 -40.29
C THR A 217 -25.66 12.83 -41.42
N PHE A 218 -24.82 12.19 -42.24
CA PHE A 218 -24.52 12.64 -43.60
C PHE A 218 -25.15 11.66 -44.57
#